data_AF-A0A1H6VHT8-F1
#
_entry.id   AF-A0A1H6VHT8-F1
#
_cell.length_a   1.000
_cell.length_b   1.000
_cell.length_c   1.000
_cell.angle_alpha   90.00
_cell.angle_beta   90.00
_cell.angle_gamma   90.00
#
_symmetry.space_group_name_H-M   'P 1'
#
loop_
_entity.id
_entity.type
_entity.pdbx_description
1 polymer ?
#
loop_
_entity_poly.entity_id
_entity_poly.type
_entity_poly.pdbx_seq_one_letter_code
_entity_poly.pdbx_strand_id
1 'polypeptide(L)' 'MFVPKFMKDDWVRKKGTSQLMQIDEYQTEIVAEMLSGKKTSDHAHRQYNGKVWCTWSNENNHVVSEPFLESELEEINK' A
#
# COMPACT_ATOMS: atom_id res chain seq x y z
N MET A 1 11.76 12.83 -5.06
CA MET A 1 11.85 11.83 -3.98
C MET A 1 10.44 11.56 -3.51
N PHE A 2 9.96 10.32 -3.63
CA PHE A 2 8.66 9.94 -3.06
C PHE A 2 8.81 9.87 -1.55
N VAL A 3 7.95 10.57 -0.81
CA VAL A 3 7.86 10.48 0.65
C VAL A 3 6.53 9.79 0.93
N PRO A 4 6.53 8.57 1.48
CA PRO A 4 5.30 7.87 1.78
C PRO A 4 4.51 8.62 2.87
N LYS A 5 3.18 8.57 2.76
CA LYS A 5 2.31 9.27 3.69
C LYS A 5 2.19 8.53 5.03
N PHE A 6 2.14 7.20 4.97
CA PHE A 6 2.12 6.32 6.14
C PHE A 6 3.33 5.42 6.13
N MET A 7 3.88 5.06 7.29
CA MET A 7 5.00 4.13 7.46
C MET A 7 4.52 2.76 7.91
N LYS A 8 5.36 1.73 7.75
CA LYS A 8 5.11 0.41 8.37
C LYS A 8 4.84 0.57 9.86
N ASP A 9 3.90 -0.21 10.36
CA ASP A 9 3.40 -0.25 11.73
C ASP A 9 2.56 0.96 12.15
N ASP A 10 2.33 1.95 11.27
CA ASP A 10 1.38 3.04 11.53
C ASP A 10 -0.04 2.51 11.67
N TRP A 11 -0.73 3.05 12.68
CA TRP A 11 -2.16 2.81 12.86
C TRP A 11 -2.98 3.77 12.00
N VAL A 12 -3.83 3.20 11.16
CA VAL A 12 -4.67 3.91 10.20
C VAL A 12 -6.11 3.46 10.30
N ARG A 13 -7.00 4.29 9.77
CA ARG A 13 -8.42 3.98 9.65
C ARG A 13 -8.86 4.15 8.22
N LYS A 14 -9.73 3.26 7.73
CA LYS A 14 -10.40 3.49 6.45
C LYS A 14 -11.40 4.62 6.59
N LYS A 15 -11.34 5.61 5.69
CA LYS A 15 -12.25 6.75 5.63
C LYS A 15 -13.71 6.30 5.68
N GLY A 16 -14.50 6.94 6.53
CA GLY A 16 -15.92 6.62 6.70
C GLY A 16 -16.20 5.34 7.50
N THR A 17 -15.18 4.70 8.07
CA THR A 17 -15.35 3.52 8.94
C THR A 17 -14.71 3.75 10.30
N SER A 18 -15.08 2.95 11.30
CA SER A 18 -14.38 2.87 12.59
C SER A 18 -13.28 1.80 12.62
N GLN A 19 -13.02 1.14 11.49
CA GLN A 19 -12.11 0.00 11.43
C GLN A 19 -10.66 0.44 11.54
N LEU A 20 -10.03 0.08 12.65
CA LEU A 20 -8.62 0.26 12.90
C LEU A 20 -7.80 -0.80 12.18
N MET A 21 -6.76 -0.37 11.46
CA MET A 21 -5.84 -1.24 10.74
C MET A 21 -4.40 -0.76 10.93
N GLN A 22 -3.44 -1.63 10.67
CA GLN A 22 -2.02 -1.33 10.74
C GLN A 22 -1.38 -1.46 9.35
N ILE A 23 -0.52 -0.52 8.99
CA ILE A 23 0.25 -0.59 7.74
C ILE A 23 1.30 -1.70 7.83
N ASP A 24 1.30 -2.62 6.86
CA ASP A 24 2.30 -3.69 6.78
C ASP A 24 3.40 -3.36 5.77
N GLU A 25 3.02 -3.06 4.53
CA GLU A 25 3.98 -2.72 3.46
C GLU A 25 3.36 -1.91 2.31
N TYR A 26 4.19 -1.21 1.55
CA TYR A 26 3.76 -0.56 0.30
C TYR A 26 3.65 -1.58 -0.83
N GLN A 27 2.60 -1.46 -1.63
CA GLN A 27 2.48 -2.24 -2.83
C GLN A 27 3.33 -1.62 -3.94
N THR A 28 4.19 -2.44 -4.54
CA THR A 28 4.98 -2.08 -5.72
C THR A 28 4.56 -2.91 -6.92
N GLU A 29 4.58 -2.31 -8.10
CA GLU A 29 4.39 -2.98 -9.37
C GLU A 29 5.69 -2.99 -10.19
N ILE A 30 5.83 -3.98 -11.07
CA ILE A 30 6.98 -4.08 -11.97
C ILE A 30 6.66 -3.29 -13.24
N VAL A 31 7.39 -2.22 -13.47
CA VAL A 31 7.30 -1.40 -14.69
C VAL A 31 8.47 -1.77 -15.59
N ALA A 32 8.16 -2.32 -16.76
CA ALA A 32 9.15 -2.61 -17.79
C ALA A 32 9.25 -1.42 -18.74
N GLU A 33 10.44 -0.83 -18.87
CA GLU A 33 10.67 0.23 -19.83
C GLU A 33 10.62 -0.31 -21.27
N MET A 34 9.87 0.36 -22.14
CA MET A 34 9.91 0.10 -23.57
C MET A 34 11.07 0.86 -24.20
N LEU A 35 12.20 0.19 -24.38
CA LEU A 35 13.23 0.67 -25.30
C LEU A 35 12.92 0.10 -26.70
N SER A 36 12.73 1.01 -27.68
CA SER A 36 12.67 0.70 -29.11
C SER A 36 11.69 -0.41 -29.56
N GLY A 37 10.50 -0.48 -28.96
CA GLY A 37 9.42 -1.38 -29.41
C GLY A 37 9.60 -2.85 -29.03
N LYS A 38 10.68 -3.21 -28.31
CA LYS A 38 10.82 -4.51 -27.64
C LYS A 38 10.66 -4.31 -26.13
N LYS A 39 9.78 -5.10 -25.50
CA LYS A 39 9.79 -5.22 -24.04
C LYS A 39 11.10 -5.91 -23.63
N THR A 40 12.07 -5.15 -23.13
CA THR A 40 13.29 -5.69 -22.55
C THR A 40 13.07 -5.88 -21.05
N SER A 41 13.15 -7.12 -20.56
CA SER A 41 13.06 -7.46 -19.12
C SER A 41 14.21 -6.87 -18.29
N ASP A 42 15.29 -6.47 -18.95
CA ASP A 42 16.55 -6.04 -18.30
C ASP A 42 16.46 -4.65 -17.66
N HIS A 43 15.39 -3.89 -17.95
CA HIS A 43 15.10 -2.56 -17.39
C HIS A 43 13.79 -2.54 -16.57
N ALA A 44 13.39 -3.69 -16.03
CA ALA A 44 12.25 -3.77 -15.13
C ALA A 44 12.61 -3.20 -13.75
N HIS A 45 11.93 -2.14 -13.32
CA HIS A 45 12.08 -1.59 -11.98
C HIS A 45 10.76 -1.68 -11.20
N ARG A 46 10.86 -1.70 -9.87
CA ARG A 46 9.68 -1.66 -9.00
C ARG A 46 9.28 -0.20 -8.76
N GLN A 47 8.02 0.11 -9.01
CA GLN A 47 7.44 1.42 -8.76
C GLN A 47 6.32 1.29 -7.74
N TYR A 48 6.26 2.23 -6.80
CA TYR A 48 5.14 2.35 -5.88
C TYR A 48 3.86 2.74 -6.62
N ASN A 49 2.75 2.04 -6.37
CA ASN A 49 1.50 2.23 -7.12
C ASN A 49 0.42 3.04 -6.38
N GLY A 50 0.75 3.65 -5.23
CA GLY A 50 -0.21 4.42 -4.44
C GLY A 50 -1.02 3.59 -3.43
N LYS A 51 -0.77 2.27 -3.32
CA LYS A 51 -1.47 1.38 -2.40
C LYS A 51 -0.57 0.86 -1.29
N VAL A 52 -1.13 0.73 -0.10
CA VAL A 52 -0.50 0.15 1.08
C VAL A 52 -1.32 -1.06 1.54
N TRP A 53 -0.63 -2.12 1.93
CA TRP A 53 -1.23 -3.26 2.59
C TRP A 53 -1.52 -2.91 4.04
N CYS A 54 -2.77 -3.10 4.44
CA CYS A 54 -3.23 -2.88 5.80
C CYS A 54 -3.66 -4.22 6.39
N THR A 55 -3.30 -4.48 7.64
CA THR A 55 -3.70 -5.66 8.39
C THR A 55 -4.60 -5.29 9.57
N TRP A 56 -5.57 -6.14 9.88
CA TRP A 56 -6.43 -6.01 11.05
C TRP A 56 -7.00 -7.36 11.47
N SER A 57 -7.51 -7.44 12.70
CA SER A 57 -8.29 -8.59 13.16
C SER A 57 -9.77 -8.36 12.86
N ASN A 58 -10.40 -9.30 12.16
CA ASN A 58 -11.85 -9.25 11.91
C ASN A 58 -12.65 -9.81 13.11
N GLU A 59 -13.98 -9.82 12.98
CA GLU A 59 -14.91 -10.30 14.02
C GLU A 59 -14.71 -11.78 14.41
N ASN A 60 -14.08 -12.57 13.55
CA ASN A 60 -13.76 -13.98 13.80
C ASN A 60 -12.35 -14.16 14.40
N ASN A 61 -11.70 -13.09 14.86
CA ASN A 61 -10.30 -13.08 15.32
C ASN A 61 -9.29 -13.59 14.27
N HIS A 62 -9.62 -13.46 12.99
CA HIS A 62 -8.68 -13.76 11.91
C HIS A 62 -7.95 -12.49 11.49
N VAL A 63 -6.64 -12.61 11.28
CA VAL A 63 -5.84 -11.53 10.67
C VAL A 63 -6.17 -11.49 9.18
N VAL A 64 -6.68 -10.35 8.73
CA VAL A 64 -6.95 -10.04 7.33
C VAL A 64 -5.90 -9.06 6.86
N SER A 65 -5.46 -9.20 5.60
CA SER A 65 -4.56 -8.27 4.92
C SER A 65 -5.17 -7.88 3.58
N GLU A 66 -5.37 -6.59 3.35
CA GLU A 66 -5.92 -6.06 2.10
C GLU A 66 -5.19 -4.77 1.67
N PRO A 67 -5.10 -4.49 0.36
CA PRO A 67 -4.48 -3.29 -0.14
C PRO A 67 -5.50 -2.13 -0.22
N PHE A 68 -5.10 -0.96 0.26
CA PHE A 68 -5.89 0.28 0.20
C PHE A 68 -5.10 1.40 -0.46
N LEU A 69 -5.78 2.33 -1.13
CA LEU A 69 -5.13 3.56 -1.57
C LEU A 69 -4.82 4.45 -0.36
N GLU A 70 -3.68 5.14 -0.35
CA GLU A 70 -3.35 6.08 0.74
C GLU A 70 -4.38 7.22 0.89
N SER A 71 -5.12 7.51 -0.17
CA SER A 71 -6.20 8.50 -0.18
C SER A 71 -7.47 8.01 0.53
N GLU A 72 -7.64 6.70 0.70
CA GLU A 72 -8.76 6.06 1.41
C GLU A 72 -8.50 5.92 2.92
N LEU A 73 -7.29 6.25 3.37
CA LEU A 73 -6.87 6.10 4.75
C LEU A 73 -6.72 7.44 5.47
N GLU A 74 -6.98 7.40 6.78
CA GLU A 74 -6.79 8.49 7.73
C GLU A 74 -5.77 8.08 8.80
N GLU A 75 -4.91 9.02 9.18
CA GLU A 75 -4.02 8.91 10.33
C GLU A 75 -4.84 8.99 11.62
N ILE A 76 -4.44 8.21 12.63
CA ILE A 76 -5.14 8.18 13.92
C ILE A 76 -4.49 9.12 14.94
N ASN A 77 -3.20 9.42 14.77
CA ASN A 77 -2.44 10.31 15.64
C ASN A 77 -2.03 11.57 14.89
N LYS A 78 -2.69 12.70 15.18
CA LYS A 78 -2.12 14.05 15.03
C LYS A 78 -2.27 14.81 16.33
#